data_AF-A0A0F8Y993-F1
#
_entry.id   AF-A0A0F8Y993-F1
#
_cell.length_a   1.000
_cell.length_b   1.000
_cell.length_c   1.000
_cell.angle_alpha   90.00
_cell.angle_beta   90.00
_cell.angle_gamma   90.00
#
_symmetry.space_group_name_H-M   'P 1'
#
loop_
_entity.id
_entity.type
_entity.pdbx_description
1 polymer ?
#
loop_
_entity_poly.entity_id
_entity_poly.type
_entity_poly.pdbx_seq_one_letter_code
_entity_poly.pdbx_strand_id
1 'polypeptide(L)' 'MDLGLDEQQELLKNFARDFLEKECPESLVREMEEDEKGYSPDLWGKMAEQGWMGLIIPEQYGGVGMNLWELVVLLE' A
#
# COMPACT_ATOMS: atom_id res chain seq x y z
N MET A 1 7.62 -24.01 14.05
CA MET A 1 8.00 -22.68 13.55
C MET A 1 6.74 -22.11 12.97
N ASP A 2 6.22 -21.03 13.56
CA ASP A 2 5.06 -20.33 13.02
C ASP A 2 5.56 -19.40 11.92
N LEU A 3 4.94 -19.50 10.74
CA LEU A 3 5.25 -18.71 9.55
C LEU A 3 4.08 -17.77 9.21
N GLY A 4 3.07 -17.71 10.08
CA GLY A 4 1.97 -16.76 9.95
C GLY A 4 2.44 -15.32 10.16
N LEU A 5 1.63 -14.40 9.65
CA LEU A 5 1.80 -12.98 9.91
C LEU A 5 1.51 -12.70 11.39
N ASP A 6 2.21 -11.73 11.96
CA ASP A 6 1.84 -11.20 13.28
C ASP A 6 0.61 -10.29 13.20
N GLU A 7 0.10 -9.86 14.35
CA GLU A 7 -1.10 -9.03 14.43
C GLU A 7 -0.95 -7.70 13.69
N GLN A 8 0.24 -7.09 13.71
CA GLN A 8 0.50 -5.82 13.03
C GLN A 8 0.50 -6.01 11.51
N GLN A 9 1.10 -7.10 11.03
CA GLN A 9 1.12 -7.46 9.62
C GLN A 9 -0.27 -7.82 9.10
N GLU A 10 -1.08 -8.58 9.87
CA GLU A 10 -2.47 -8.86 9.51
C GLU A 10 -3.32 -7.57 9.44
N LEU A 11 -3.15 -6.66 10.39
CA LEU A 11 -3.82 -5.36 10.37
C LEU A 11 -3.44 -4.55 9.12
N LEU A 12 -2.16 -4.47 8.79
CA LEU A 12 -1.67 -3.77 7.61
C LEU A 12 -2.25 -4.36 6.31
N LYS A 13 -2.22 -5.69 6.20
CA LYS A 13 -2.76 -6.43 5.04
C LYS A 13 -4.24 -6.17 4.84
N ASN A 14 -5.03 -6.31 5.90
CA ASN A 14 -6.48 -6.11 5.83
C ASN A 14 -6.82 -4.66 5.48
N PHE A 15 -6.12 -3.70 6.09
CA PHE A 15 -6.28 -2.29 5.77
C PHE A 15 -5.96 -1.98 4.30
N ALA A 16 -4.83 -2.48 3.79
CA ALA A 16 -4.43 -2.26 2.39
C ALA A 16 -5.43 -2.88 1.41
N ARG A 17 -5.93 -4.09 1.71
CA ARG A 17 -6.96 -4.77 0.92
C ARG A 17 -8.24 -3.95 0.87
N ASP A 18 -8.81 -3.59 2.03
CA ASP A 18 -10.07 -2.85 2.10
C ASP A 18 -9.96 -1.49 1.38
N PHE A 19 -8.80 -0.82 1.51
CA PHE A 19 -8.52 0.42 0.79
C PHE A 19 -8.51 0.21 -0.73
N LEU A 20 -7.78 -0.78 -1.23
CA LEU A 20 -7.66 -1.02 -2.67
C LEU A 20 -8.96 -1.54 -3.30
N GLU A 21 -9.73 -2.37 -2.58
CA GLU A 21 -11.06 -2.80 -3.05
C GLU A 21 -12.00 -1.61 -3.28
N LYS A 22 -11.85 -0.55 -2.47
CA LYS A 22 -12.66 0.67 -2.57
C LYS A 22 -12.13 1.66 -3.61
N GLU A 23 -10.82 1.87 -3.65
CA GLU A 23 -10.19 2.96 -4.41
C GLU A 23 -9.63 2.51 -5.77
N CYS A 24 -9.39 1.21 -5.98
CA CYS A 24 -8.82 0.64 -7.20
C CYS A 24 -9.75 -0.43 -7.82
N PRO A 25 -10.91 -0.04 -8.36
CA PRO A 25 -11.81 -0.98 -9.01
C PRO A 25 -11.18 -1.55 -10.30
N GLU A 26 -11.59 -2.75 -10.71
CA GLU A 26 -11.10 -3.39 -11.95
C GLU A 26 -11.24 -2.50 -13.20
N SER A 27 -12.26 -1.63 -13.24
CA SER A 27 -12.44 -0.68 -14.35
C SER A 27 -11.30 0.34 -14.43
N LEU A 28 -10.79 0.80 -13.29
CA LEU A 28 -9.65 1.71 -13.24
C LEU A 28 -8.39 0.97 -13.70
N VAL A 29 -8.20 -0.27 -13.27
CA VAL A 29 -7.06 -1.10 -13.72
C VAL A 29 -7.06 -1.24 -15.25
N ARG A 30 -8.21 -1.56 -15.84
CA ARG A 30 -8.36 -1.66 -17.30
C ARG A 30 -8.09 -0.33 -18.02
N GLU A 31 -8.51 0.80 -17.46
CA GLU A 31 -8.22 2.12 -18.02
C GLU A 31 -6.71 2.40 -18.01
N MET A 32 -6.02 2.02 -16.94
CA MET A 32 -4.57 2.24 -16.80
C MET A 32 -3.73 1.36 -17.73
N GLU A 33 -4.25 0.23 -18.23
CA GLU A 33 -3.54 -0.58 -19.23
C GLU A 33 -3.30 0.18 -20.55
N GLU A 34 -4.18 1.11 -20.90
CA GLU A 34 -4.09 1.92 -22.13
C GLU A 34 -3.58 3.35 -21.88
N ASP A 35 -3.52 3.80 -20.63
CA ASP A 35 -3.01 5.11 -20.24
C ASP A 35 -1.49 5.22 -20.39
N GLU A 36 -1.00 6.36 -20.92
CA GLU A 36 0.43 6.58 -21.17
C GLU A 36 1.28 6.51 -19.89
N LYS A 37 0.74 6.92 -18.74
CA LYS A 37 1.44 6.87 -17.46
C LYS A 37 1.33 5.51 -16.80
N GLY A 38 0.24 4.78 -17.05
CA GLY A 38 -0.03 3.47 -16.47
C GLY A 38 -0.42 3.50 -14.99
N TYR A 39 -0.73 4.67 -14.43
CA TYR A 39 -1.20 4.82 -13.05
C TYR A 39 -2.05 6.09 -12.86
N SER A 40 -2.94 6.06 -11.87
CA SER A 40 -3.76 7.22 -11.50
C SER A 40 -3.03 8.09 -10.48
N PRO A 41 -2.74 9.38 -10.78
CA PRO A 41 -2.18 10.31 -9.80
C PRO A 41 -3.08 10.53 -8.58
N ASP A 42 -4.40 10.42 -8.75
CA ASP A 42 -5.37 10.53 -7.65
C ASP A 42 -5.24 9.34 -6.68
N LEU A 43 -5.23 8.12 -7.22
CA LEU A 43 -5.02 6.92 -6.41
C LEU A 43 -3.66 6.95 -5.71
N TRP A 44 -2.61 7.36 -6.43
CA TRP A 44 -1.28 7.52 -5.87
C TRP A 44 -1.24 8.52 -4.71
N GLY A 45 -1.96 9.64 -4.84
CA GLY A 45 -2.12 10.63 -3.77
C GLY A 45 -2.78 10.03 -2.54
N LYS A 46 -3.89 9.29 -2.71
CA LYS A 46 -4.59 8.62 -1.61
C LYS A 46 -3.72 7.58 -0.90
N MET A 47 -2.91 6.82 -1.64
CA MET A 47 -1.93 5.88 -1.08
C MET A 47 -0.84 6.61 -0.28
N ALA A 48 -0.38 7.78 -0.77
CA ALA A 48 0.59 8.59 -0.05
C ALA A 48 0.02 9.16 1.26
N GLU A 49 -1.26 9.52 1.29
CA GLU A 49 -1.95 9.94 2.52
C GLU A 49 -2.02 8.83 3.59
N GLN A 50 -2.00 7.55 3.18
CA GLN A 50 -1.89 6.42 4.11
C GLN A 50 -0.47 6.22 4.66
N GLY A 51 0.51 7.03 4.22
CA GLY A 51 1.91 6.92 4.64
C GLY A 51 2.70 5.82 3.93
N TRP A 52 2.13 5.17 2.91
CA TRP A 52 2.75 4.01 2.25
C TRP A 52 4.06 4.33 1.54
N MET A 53 4.20 5.55 1.00
CA MET A 53 5.44 6.01 0.37
C MET A 53 6.60 6.18 1.36
N GLY A 54 6.28 6.35 2.64
CA GLY A 54 7.24 6.51 3.73
C GLY A 54 7.28 5.33 4.69
N LEU A 55 6.70 4.18 4.33
CA LEU A 55 6.45 3.08 5.27
C LEU A 55 7.71 2.65 6.03
N ILE A 56 8.81 2.44 5.30
CA ILE A 56 10.11 2.03 5.87
C ILE A 56 11.05 3.19 6.15
N ILE A 57 10.60 4.42 5.91
CA ILE A 57 11.42 5.61 6.12
C ILE A 57 11.35 5.97 7.61
N PRO A 58 12.49 6.28 8.27
CA PRO A 58 12.49 6.69 9.67
C PRO A 58 11.62 7.94 9.93
N GLU A 59 10.98 8.00 11.10
CA GLU A 59 10.11 9.11 11.50
C GLU A 59 10.81 10.48 11.46
N GLN A 60 12.12 10.54 11.74
CA GLN A 60 12.90 11.78 11.66
C GLN A 60 12.94 12.41 10.25
N TYR A 61 12.55 11.65 9.23
CA TYR A 61 12.41 12.10 7.84
C TYR A 61 10.94 12.19 7.39
N GLY A 62 9.99 12.05 8.32
CA GLY A 62 8.55 12.07 8.03
C GLY A 62 7.97 10.74 7.54
N GLY A 63 8.68 9.63 7.76
CA GLY A 63 8.16 8.29 7.45
C GLY A 63 7.47 7.61 8.63
N VAL A 64 7.06 6.36 8.43
CA VAL A 64 6.31 5.55 9.42
C VAL A 64 7.24 4.69 10.29
N GLY A 65 8.48 4.45 9.86
CA GLY A 65 9.47 3.72 10.64
C GLY A 65 9.23 2.21 10.77
N MET A 66 8.42 1.61 9.89
CA MET A 66 8.26 0.15 9.81
C MET A 66 9.48 -0.52 9.16
N ASN A 67 9.50 -1.85 9.13
CA ASN A 67 10.60 -2.63 8.58
C ASN A 67 10.22 -3.25 7.22
N LEU A 68 11.17 -3.98 6.62
CA LEU A 68 10.99 -4.58 5.30
C LEU A 68 9.90 -5.67 5.24
N TRP A 69 9.62 -6.35 6.35
CA TRP A 69 8.57 -7.37 6.41
C TRP A 69 7.18 -6.75 6.24
N GLU A 70 6.90 -5.64 6.92
CA GLU A 70 5.63 -4.91 6.72
C GLU A 70 5.52 -4.37 5.29
N LEU A 71 6.64 -3.94 4.69
CA LEU A 71 6.64 -3.52 3.28
C LEU A 71 6.30 -4.69 2.34
N VAL A 72 6.83 -5.89 2.60
CA VAL A 72 6.49 -7.08 1.80
C VAL A 72 5.01 -7.38 1.92
N VAL A 73 4.45 -7.31 3.13
CA VAL A 73 3.01 -7.52 3.37
C VAL A 73 2.16 -6.49 2.65
N LEU A 74 2.58 -5.21 2.60
CA LEU A 74 1.86 -4.17 1.86
C LEU A 74 1.86 -4.40 0.34
N LEU A 75 2.88 -5.07 -0.19
CA LEU A 75 3.05 -5.31 -1.64
C LEU A 75 2.39 -6.62 -2.13
N GLU A 76 1.92 -7.48 -1.22
CA GLU A 76 1.28 -8.77 -1.52
C GLU A 76 -0.22 -8.68 -1.79
#